data_AF-A0A936GBH0-F1
#
_entry.id   AF-A0A936GBH0-F1
#
_cell.length_a   1.000
_cell.length_b   1.000
_cell.length_c   1.000
_cell.angle_alpha   90.00
_cell.angle_beta   90.00
_cell.angle_gamma   90.00
#
_symmetry.space_group_name_H-M   'P 1'
#
loop_
_entity.id
_entity.type
_entity.pdbx_description
1 polymer ?
#
loop_
_entity_poly.entity_id
_entity_poly.type
_entity_poly.pdbx_seq_one_letter_code
_entity_poly.pdbx_strand_id
1 'polypeptide(L)'
;MSQQPINSEITADDKLWAMLSYLIPVIAVVVLFMEDKKARPYVKFSAVQSIAVTVAISIIATVTFGCGAILVFAQLYWAYQAYQGVDIKIPFISDFIRNQGWA
;
A
#
# COMPACT_ATOMS: atom_id res chain seq x y z
N MET A 1 -27.53 4.63 13.09
CA MET A 1 -26.81 3.46 12.56
C MET A 1 -27.01 3.46 11.05
N SER A 2 -26.11 4.11 10.32
CA SER A 2 -26.18 4.21 8.87
C SER A 2 -25.67 2.91 8.24
N GLN A 3 -26.59 2.10 7.72
CA GLN A 3 -26.30 1.02 6.78
C GLN A 3 -25.39 1.58 5.67
N GLN A 4 -24.14 1.13 5.61
CA GLN A 4 -23.28 1.32 4.44
C GLN A 4 -23.42 0.09 3.53
N PRO A 5 -23.52 0.30 2.21
CA PRO A 5 -23.99 -0.71 1.26
C PRO A 5 -22.99 -1.86 1.14
N ILE A 6 -23.54 -3.07 0.95
CA ILE A 6 -22.80 -4.30 0.68
C ILE A 6 -21.91 -4.08 -0.56
N ASN A 7 -20.62 -3.87 -0.32
CA ASN A 7 -19.57 -3.74 -1.32
C ASN A 7 -18.49 -4.71 -0.84
N SER A 8 -18.42 -5.91 -1.43
CA SER A 8 -17.51 -7.03 -1.08
C SER A 8 -16.51 -6.69 0.03
N GLU A 9 -16.95 -6.84 1.28
CA GLU A 9 -16.45 -6.05 2.42
C GLU A 9 -14.94 -6.23 2.60
N ILE A 10 -14.17 -5.16 2.35
CA ILE A 10 -12.77 -5.07 2.78
C ILE A 10 -12.76 -5.37 4.28
N THR A 11 -12.25 -6.55 4.63
CA THR A 11 -12.35 -7.07 5.99
C THR A 11 -11.36 -6.32 6.89
N ALA A 12 -11.61 -6.29 8.20
CA ALA A 12 -10.67 -5.68 9.15
C ALA A 12 -9.24 -6.26 9.02
N ASP A 13 -9.13 -7.55 8.72
CA ASP A 13 -7.87 -8.23 8.43
C ASP A 13 -7.22 -7.70 7.14
N ASP A 14 -7.98 -7.52 6.04
CA ASP A 14 -7.48 -6.94 4.79
C ASP A 14 -6.88 -5.53 5.01
N LYS A 15 -7.53 -4.71 5.86
CA LYS A 15 -7.05 -3.38 6.24
C LYS A 15 -5.78 -3.42 7.07
N LEU A 16 -5.68 -4.39 7.99
CA LEU A 16 -4.49 -4.60 8.80
C LEU A 16 -3.29 -4.99 7.92
N TRP A 17 -3.46 -5.97 7.04
CA TRP A 17 -2.40 -6.40 6.12
C TRP A 17 -1.97 -5.31 5.14
N ALA A 18 -2.92 -4.52 4.64
CA ALA A 18 -2.62 -3.36 3.82
C ALA A 18 -1.78 -2.32 4.58
N MET A 19 -2.18 -1.94 5.80
CA MET A 19 -1.41 -1.03 6.65
C MET A 19 0.00 -1.56 6.95
N LEU A 20 0.12 -2.83 7.37
CA LEU A 20 1.40 -3.45 7.70
C LEU A 20 2.35 -3.48 6.50
N SER A 21 1.82 -3.67 5.30
CA SER A 21 2.60 -3.64 4.06
C SER A 21 3.24 -2.26 3.82
N TYR A 22 2.58 -1.17 4.24
CA TYR A 22 3.16 0.18 4.20
C TYR A 22 4.16 0.44 5.31
N LEU A 23 3.94 -0.08 6.52
CA LEU A 23 4.85 0.14 7.64
C LEU A 23 6.15 -0.64 7.50
N ILE A 24 6.05 -1.90 7.03
CA ILE A 24 7.18 -2.82 6.96
C ILE A 24 7.21 -3.40 5.54
N PRO A 25 8.14 -2.97 4.68
CA PRO A 25 8.24 -3.44 3.30
C PRO A 25 8.41 -4.96 3.19
N VAL A 26 9.04 -5.59 4.18
CA VAL A 26 9.19 -7.06 4.25
C VAL A 26 7.81 -7.74 4.35
N ILE A 27 6.85 -7.17 5.07
CA ILE A 27 5.49 -7.72 5.17
C ILE A 27 4.78 -7.66 3.82
N ALA A 28 4.99 -6.59 3.04
CA ALA A 28 4.43 -6.49 1.69
C ALA A 28 4.92 -7.65 0.80
N VAL A 29 6.20 -8.02 0.89
CA VAL A 29 6.73 -9.19 0.18
C VAL A 29 6.05 -10.46 0.67
N VAL A 30 5.95 -10.68 1.99
CA VAL A 30 5.27 -11.85 2.56
C VAL A 30 3.83 -11.97 2.06
N VAL A 31 3.09 -10.87 2.02
CA VAL A 31 1.71 -10.80 1.50
C VAL A 31 1.62 -11.23 0.04
N LEU A 32 2.61 -10.88 -0.79
CA LEU A 32 2.65 -11.29 -2.20
C LEU A 32 2.99 -12.78 -2.40
N PHE A 33 3.61 -13.42 -1.41
CA PHE A 33 3.84 -14.87 -1.37
C PHE A 33 2.72 -15.64 -0.68
N MET A 34 1.87 -14.99 0.13
CA MET A 34 0.69 -15.60 0.73
C MET A 34 -0.48 -15.63 -0.26
N GLU A 35 -0.86 -16.83 -0.73
CA GLU A 35 -1.95 -16.99 -1.71
C GLU A 35 -3.29 -16.44 -1.20
N ASP A 36 -3.62 -16.68 0.08
CA ASP A 36 -4.87 -16.20 0.69
C ASP A 36 -4.98 -14.66 0.71
N LYS A 37 -3.85 -13.98 0.93
CA LYS A 37 -3.79 -12.50 1.02
C LYS A 37 -3.66 -11.87 -0.35
N LYS A 38 -2.85 -12.47 -1.24
CA LYS A 38 -2.71 -12.06 -2.64
C LYS A 38 -4.00 -12.21 -3.43
N ALA A 39 -4.85 -13.17 -3.09
CA ALA A 39 -6.16 -13.36 -3.72
C ALA A 39 -7.10 -12.15 -3.53
N ARG A 40 -6.82 -11.29 -2.54
CA ARG A 40 -7.62 -10.11 -2.22
C ARG A 40 -7.07 -8.91 -3.01
N PRO A 41 -7.84 -8.33 -3.97
CA PRO A 41 -7.33 -7.27 -4.83
C PRO A 41 -6.82 -6.04 -4.07
N TYR A 42 -7.52 -5.63 -3.00
CA TYR A 42 -7.14 -4.49 -2.16
C TYR A 42 -5.79 -4.69 -1.45
N VAL A 43 -5.58 -5.88 -0.87
CA VAL A 43 -4.37 -6.23 -0.12
C VAL A 43 -3.19 -6.36 -1.07
N LYS A 44 -3.38 -7.04 -2.21
CA LYS A 44 -2.38 -7.16 -3.26
C LYS A 44 -1.94 -5.79 -3.79
N PHE A 45 -2.89 -4.91 -4.13
CA PHE A 45 -2.58 -3.57 -4.62
C PHE A 45 -1.80 -2.76 -3.59
N SER A 46 -2.24 -2.78 -2.32
CA SER A 46 -1.56 -2.07 -1.23
C SER A 46 -0.14 -2.58 -0.99
N ALA A 47 0.07 -3.90 -1.08
CA ALA A 47 1.39 -4.51 -0.94
C ALA A 47 2.34 -4.16 -2.10
N VAL A 48 1.85 -4.20 -3.34
CA VAL A 48 2.65 -3.76 -4.49
C VAL A 48 2.94 -2.25 -4.41
N GLN A 49 1.95 -1.45 -4.01
CA GLN A 49 2.09 -0.01 -3.88
C GLN A 49 3.09 0.37 -2.79
N SER A 50 3.08 -0.29 -1.64
CA SER A 50 4.04 0.00 -0.57
C SER A 50 5.48 -0.34 -0.98
N ILE A 51 5.70 -1.43 -1.73
CA ILE A 51 7.01 -1.75 -2.29
C ILE A 51 7.45 -0.68 -3.28
N ALA A 52 6.59 -0.29 -4.22
CA ALA A 52 6.90 0.74 -5.21
C ALA A 52 7.23 2.09 -4.56
N VAL A 53 6.46 2.51 -3.55
CA VAL A 53 6.71 3.73 -2.77
C VAL A 53 8.05 3.65 -2.04
N THR A 54 8.33 2.53 -1.37
CA THR A 54 9.58 2.34 -0.64
C THR A 54 10.79 2.45 -1.56
N VAL A 55 10.71 1.85 -2.76
CA VAL A 55 11.76 1.94 -3.79
C VAL A 55 11.89 3.37 -4.34
N ALA A 56 10.77 4.06 -4.59
CA ALA A 56 10.81 5.44 -5.05
C ALA A 56 11.46 6.37 -4.01
N ILE A 57 11.09 6.23 -2.73
CA ILE A 57 11.67 7.00 -1.63
C ILE A 57 13.15 6.70 -1.47
N SER A 58 13.58 5.44 -1.57
CA SER A 58 15.00 5.09 -1.44
C SER A 58 15.84 5.72 -2.55
N ILE A 59 15.37 5.71 -3.80
CA ILE A 59 16.04 6.38 -4.93
C ILE A 59 16.14 7.89 -4.66
N ILE A 60 15.04 8.54 -4.27
CA ILE A 60 15.03 9.98 -3.98
C ILE A 60 15.98 10.30 -2.82
N ALA A 61 15.96 9.50 -1.75
CA ALA A 61 16.85 9.66 -0.61
C ALA A 61 18.32 9.52 -1.02
N THR A 62 18.68 8.54 -1.86
CA THR A 62 20.06 8.38 -2.35
C THR A 62 20.50 9.57 -3.21
N VAL A 63 19.65 10.05 -4.13
CA VAL A 63 19.98 11.19 -5.00
C VAL A 63 20.09 12.51 -4.22
N THR A 64 19.30 12.67 -3.16
CA THR A 64 19.26 13.88 -2.32
C THR A 64 20.17 13.81 -1.09
N PHE A 65 21.13 12.86 -1.05
CA PHE A 65 22.02 12.64 0.10
C PHE A 65 21.28 12.52 1.46
N GLY A 66 20.11 11.87 1.46
CA GLY A 66 19.34 11.55 2.66
C GLY A 66 18.21 12.55 2.99
N CYS A 67 18.13 13.72 2.36
CA CYS A 67 17.03 14.66 2.60
C CYS A 67 15.66 14.09 2.20
N GLY A 68 15.63 13.23 1.17
CA GLY A 68 14.43 12.52 0.72
C GLY A 68 13.86 11.52 1.73
N ALA A 69 14.60 11.17 2.79
CA ALA A 69 14.12 10.26 3.83
C ALA A 69 12.90 10.83 4.60
N ILE A 70 12.68 12.14 4.55
CA ILE A 70 11.48 12.78 5.13
C ILE A 70 10.19 12.24 4.49
N LEU A 71 10.24 11.75 3.25
CA LEU A 71 9.08 11.16 2.59
C LEU A 71 8.58 9.88 3.27
N VAL A 72 9.36 9.26 4.14
CA VAL A 72 8.91 8.14 4.98
C VAL A 72 7.72 8.55 5.88
N PHE A 73 7.63 9.83 6.29
CA PHE A 73 6.47 10.31 7.02
C PHE A 73 5.18 10.29 6.17
N ALA A 74 5.29 10.50 4.85
CA ALA A 74 4.15 10.35 3.95
C ALA A 74 3.69 8.88 3.85
N GLN A 75 4.63 7.92 3.98
CA GLN A 75 4.32 6.50 4.05
C GLN A 75 3.46 6.14 5.28
N LEU A 76 3.66 6.81 6.42
CA LEU A 76 2.79 6.65 7.59
C LEU A 76 1.37 7.18 7.34
N TYR A 77 1.23 8.26 6.58
CA TYR A 77 -0.08 8.78 6.19
C TYR A 77 -0.84 7.79 5.29
N TRP A 78 -0.16 7.20 4.29
CA TRP A 78 -0.78 6.18 3.44
C TRP A 78 -1.08 4.88 4.20
N ALA A 79 -0.22 4.49 5.16
CA ALA A 79 -0.51 3.37 6.06
C ALA A 79 -1.81 3.61 6.85
N TYR A 80 -2.00 4.83 7.37
CA TYR A 80 -3.22 5.21 8.07
C TYR A 80 -4.46 5.16 7.16
N GLN A 81 -4.35 5.66 5.92
CA GLN A 81 -5.43 5.54 4.92
C GLN A 81 -5.73 4.08 4.55
N ALA A 82 -4.70 3.22 4.46
CA ALA A 82 -4.85 1.79 4.22
C ALA A 82 -5.65 1.12 5.33
N TYR A 83 -5.42 1.54 6.57
CA TYR A 83 -6.14 1.04 7.75
C TYR A 83 -7.61 1.50 7.77
N GLN A 84 -7.91 2.70 7.27
CA GLN A 84 -9.30 3.15 7.11
C GLN A 84 -10.04 2.37 6.01
N GLY A 85 -9.32 1.75 5.08
CA GLY A 85 -9.90 1.07 3.91
C GLY A 85 -10.24 2.05 2.79
N VAL A 86 -9.54 3.19 2.71
CA VAL A 86 -9.73 4.20 1.67
C VAL A 86 -8.82 3.88 0.50
N ASP A 87 -9.30 4.07 -0.73
CA ASP A 87 -8.48 3.89 -1.93
C ASP A 87 -7.33 4.92 -1.98
N ILE A 88 -6.11 4.43 -1.82
CA ILE A 88 -4.91 5.25 -1.83
C ILE A 88 -4.48 5.50 -3.28
N LYS A 89 -4.72 6.71 -3.77
CA LYS A 89 -4.16 7.18 -5.05
C LYS A 89 -2.89 7.98 -4.83
N ILE A 90 -1.76 7.36 -5.12
CA ILE A 90 -0.46 8.03 -5.20
C ILE A 90 -0.23 8.39 -6.68
N PRO A 91 -0.09 9.68 -7.00
CA PRO A 91 0.13 10.11 -8.38
C PRO A 91 1.38 9.42 -8.95
N PHE A 92 1.34 9.03 -10.23
CA PHE A 92 2.35 8.24 -10.94
C PHE A 92 2.49 6.78 -10.47
N ILE A 93 2.53 6.50 -9.16
CA ILE A 93 2.73 5.13 -8.65
C ILE A 93 1.46 4.28 -8.84
N SER A 94 0.29 4.78 -8.44
CA SER A 94 -0.94 4.02 -8.57
C SER A 94 -1.31 3.75 -10.03
N ASP A 95 -1.07 4.72 -10.92
CA ASP A 95 -1.32 4.56 -12.36
C ASP A 95 -0.32 3.59 -13.00
N PHE A 96 0.94 3.62 -12.59
CA PHE A 96 1.95 2.64 -13.02
C PHE A 96 1.52 1.21 -12.64
N ILE A 97 1.13 0.99 -11.38
CA ILE A 97 0.73 -0.34 -10.89
C ILE A 97 -0.53 -0.85 -11.60
N ARG A 98 -1.51 0.03 -11.84
CA ARG A 98 -2.72 -0.30 -12.61
C ARG A 98 -2.40 -0.65 -14.06
N ASN A 99 -1.52 0.11 -14.71
CA ASN A 99 -1.07 -0.18 -16.07
C ASN A 99 -0.30 -1.51 -16.20
N GLN A 100 0.34 -1.99 -15.13
CA GLN A 100 1.00 -3.30 -15.08
C GLN A 100 0.02 -4.49 -14.85
N GLY A 101 -1.28 -4.23 -14.73
CA GLY A 101 -2.30 -5.27 -14.49
C GLY A 101 -2.23 -5.88 -13.08
N TRP A 102 -1.65 -5.15 -12.12
CA TRP A 102 -1.52 -5.61 -10.74
C TRP A 102 -2.72 -5.24 -9.86
N ALA A 103 -3.65 -4.44 -10.37
CA ALA A 103 -4.98 -4.12 -9.82
C ALA A 103 -6.03 -4.05 -10.92
#